data_AF-A0A9D0ABC3-F1
#
_entry.id   AF-A0A9D0ABC3-F1
#
_cell.length_a   1.000
_cell.length_b   1.000
_cell.length_c   1.000
_cell.angle_alpha   90.00
_cell.angle_beta   90.00
_cell.angle_gamma   90.00
#
_symmetry.space_group_name_H-M   'P 1'
#
loop_
_entity.id
_entity.type
_entity.pdbx_description
1 polymer ?
#
loop_
_entity_poly.entity_id
_entity_poly.type
_entity_poly.pdbx_seq_one_letter_code
_entity_poly.pdbx_strand_id
1 'polypeptide(L)'
;NPADYNGMKSAHHGARPVSGDSGLTKIAARAANNDWWQKLSTPPRLQEGKLTKIAEKNNNINHLPLCIDIGKLTPMTLEVNSGNGCAYPVSGEINSRVSAPDAVLTRITARYQDGSQNFIDELSVEYPTWRFNLRRSNTKPVIRLNEETRADKELLKQKSDELLEQIRNS
;
A
#
# COMPACT_ATOMS: atom_id res chain seq x y z
N ASN A 1 -5.07 -12.71 0.28
CA ASN A 1 -6.05 -12.58 -0.82
C ASN A 1 -5.28 -12.55 -2.13
N PRO A 2 -5.74 -13.28 -3.15
CA PRO A 2 -5.20 -13.14 -4.51
C PRO A 2 -5.29 -11.68 -4.99
N ALA A 3 -4.49 -11.30 -5.99
CA ALA A 3 -4.29 -9.89 -6.39
C ALA A 3 -5.56 -9.16 -6.87
N ASP A 4 -6.56 -9.91 -7.30
CA ASP A 4 -7.88 -9.47 -7.75
C ASP A 4 -8.89 -9.26 -6.60
N TYR A 5 -8.52 -9.57 -5.36
CA TYR A 5 -9.38 -9.42 -4.18
C TYR A 5 -8.94 -8.26 -3.29
N ASN A 6 -9.88 -7.38 -2.95
CA ASN A 6 -9.71 -6.35 -1.93
C ASN A 6 -10.65 -6.60 -0.73
N GLY A 7 -10.50 -5.84 0.35
CA GLY A 7 -11.35 -5.95 1.52
C GLY A 7 -11.34 -4.69 2.37
N MET A 8 -12.35 -4.60 3.23
CA MET A 8 -12.46 -3.55 4.24
C MET A 8 -12.56 -4.22 5.62
N LYS A 9 -11.91 -3.62 6.61
CA LYS A 9 -12.09 -3.98 8.02
C LYS A 9 -12.68 -2.78 8.74
N SER A 10 -13.70 -3.03 9.55
CA SER A 10 -14.34 -2.02 10.37
C SER A 10 -14.20 -2.40 11.84
N ALA A 11 -14.06 -1.40 12.69
CA ALA A 11 -13.98 -1.57 14.13
C ALA A 11 -14.90 -0.57 14.83
N HIS A 12 -15.44 -0.99 15.97
CA HIS A 12 -16.13 -0.14 16.93
C HIS A 12 -15.12 0.70 17.73
N HIS A 13 -15.64 1.57 18.60
CA HIS A 13 -14.84 2.28 19.58
C HIS A 13 -13.93 1.32 20.39
N GLY A 14 -12.69 1.73 20.62
CA GLY A 14 -11.67 0.89 21.29
C GLY A 14 -11.12 -0.24 20.42
N ALA A 15 -11.17 -0.11 19.09
CA ALA A 15 -10.64 -1.07 18.11
C ALA A 15 -11.26 -2.48 18.18
N ARG A 16 -12.46 -2.63 18.75
CA ARG A 16 -13.18 -3.91 18.79
C ARG A 16 -13.67 -4.28 17.39
N PRO A 17 -13.43 -5.49 16.89
CA PRO A 17 -13.80 -5.86 15.52
C PRO A 17 -15.32 -5.83 15.30
N VAL A 18 -15.73 -5.36 14.12
CA VAL A 18 -17.09 -5.56 13.62
C VAL A 18 -17.15 -6.92 12.92
N SER A 19 -17.91 -7.85 13.49
CA SER A 19 -18.05 -9.26 13.11
C SER A 19 -19.51 -9.57 12.74
N GLY A 20 -19.79 -10.80 12.29
CA GLY A 20 -21.14 -11.21 11.86
C GLY A 20 -22.23 -10.97 12.92
N ASP A 21 -21.92 -11.29 14.17
CA ASP A 21 -22.75 -11.09 15.36
C ASP A 21 -22.71 -9.66 15.90
N SER A 22 -21.61 -8.94 15.71
CA SER A 22 -21.41 -7.58 16.23
C SER A 22 -21.67 -6.44 15.23
N GLY A 23 -22.30 -6.74 14.09
CA GLY A 23 -22.89 -5.74 13.20
C GLY A 23 -22.69 -5.96 11.70
N LEU A 24 -21.76 -6.82 11.29
CA LEU A 24 -21.42 -7.00 9.87
C LEU A 24 -22.61 -7.50 9.05
N THR A 25 -23.43 -8.41 9.60
CA THR A 25 -24.65 -8.90 8.94
C THR A 25 -25.68 -7.80 8.72
N LYS A 26 -25.79 -6.85 9.66
CA LYS A 26 -26.69 -5.69 9.53
C LYS A 26 -26.19 -4.72 8.46
N ILE A 27 -24.88 -4.52 8.38
CA ILE A 27 -24.25 -3.70 7.33
C ILE A 27 -24.50 -4.34 5.96
N ALA A 28 -24.28 -5.66 5.83
CA ALA A 28 -24.54 -6.41 4.60
C ALA A 28 -26.00 -6.31 4.16
N ALA A 29 -26.95 -6.52 5.08
CA ALA A 29 -28.38 -6.42 4.79
C ALA A 29 -28.80 -5.01 4.32
N ARG A 30 -28.21 -3.95 4.89
CA ARG A 30 -28.47 -2.56 4.47
C ARG A 30 -27.84 -2.25 3.11
N ALA A 31 -26.60 -2.67 2.88
CA ALA A 31 -25.90 -2.46 1.61
C ALA A 31 -26.59 -3.14 0.44
N ALA A 32 -27.25 -4.29 0.67
CA ALA A 32 -28.02 -5.02 -0.34
C ALA A 32 -29.45 -4.49 -0.56
N ASN A 33 -29.92 -3.52 0.25
CA ASN A 33 -31.29 -3.01 0.17
C ASN A 33 -31.37 -1.79 -0.77
N ASN A 34 -31.85 -1.99 -1.99
CA ASN A 34 -32.00 -0.94 -3.00
C ASN A 34 -32.99 0.16 -2.58
N ASP A 35 -34.09 -0.18 -1.92
CA ASP A 35 -35.09 0.80 -1.47
C ASP A 35 -34.50 1.75 -0.41
N TRP A 36 -33.64 1.22 0.45
CA TRP A 36 -32.90 2.02 1.44
C TRP A 36 -31.97 3.03 0.75
N TRP A 37 -31.29 2.62 -0.32
CA TRP A 37 -30.46 3.50 -1.14
C TRP A 37 -31.28 4.57 -1.86
N GLN A 38 -32.38 4.19 -2.50
CA GLN A 38 -33.25 5.12 -3.22
C GLN A 38 -33.86 6.18 -2.29
N LYS A 39 -34.18 5.81 -1.04
CA LYS A 39 -34.65 6.75 -0.01
C LYS A 39 -33.57 7.74 0.44
N LEU A 40 -32.28 7.40 0.31
CA LEU A 40 -31.14 8.31 0.56
C LEU A 40 -30.80 9.19 -0.65
N SER A 41 -31.17 8.77 -1.87
CA SER A 41 -30.95 9.52 -3.11
C SER A 41 -31.73 10.83 -3.22
N THR A 42 -32.64 11.11 -2.27
CA THR A 42 -33.17 12.46 -2.01
C THR A 42 -32.39 12.97 -0.81
N PRO A 43 -31.38 13.84 -0.96
CA PRO A 43 -30.39 14.00 0.10
C PRO A 43 -31.04 14.62 1.34
N PRO A 44 -31.11 13.93 2.51
CA PRO A 44 -30.92 14.68 3.72
C PRO A 44 -29.53 15.30 3.58
N ARG A 45 -29.45 16.62 3.75
CA ARG A 45 -28.21 17.38 3.75
C ARG A 45 -27.35 16.90 4.94
N LEU A 46 -26.79 15.70 4.84
CA LEU A 46 -25.79 15.20 5.76
C LEU A 46 -24.64 16.18 5.63
N GLN A 47 -24.33 16.91 6.70
CA GLN A 47 -23.12 17.72 6.73
C GLN A 47 -21.96 16.79 6.40
N GLU A 48 -21.31 17.03 5.25
CA GLU A 48 -20.13 16.27 4.87
C GLU A 48 -19.10 16.40 5.99
N GLY A 49 -18.58 15.26 6.43
CA GLY A 49 -17.51 15.24 7.42
C GLY A 49 -16.25 15.93 6.88
N LYS A 50 -15.40 16.43 7.77
CA LYS A 50 -14.11 17.01 7.39
C LYS A 50 -13.08 15.89 7.16
N LEU A 51 -12.53 15.81 5.95
CA LEU A 51 -11.36 14.97 5.68
C LEU A 51 -10.10 15.64 6.26
N THR A 52 -9.48 15.03 7.27
CA THR A 52 -8.20 15.48 7.82
C THR A 52 -7.10 14.46 7.55
N LYS A 53 -6.01 14.89 6.92
CA LYS A 53 -4.83 14.05 6.73
C LYS A 53 -3.97 14.10 7.99
N ILE A 54 -3.92 13.00 8.72
CA ILE A 54 -3.04 12.83 9.87
C ILE A 54 -1.78 12.12 9.39
N ALA A 55 -0.69 12.85 9.26
CA ALA A 55 0.59 12.28 8.85
C ALA A 55 1.34 11.83 10.10
N GLU A 56 1.16 10.58 10.54
CA GLU A 56 2.09 9.90 11.45
C GLU A 56 1.62 8.48 11.80
N LYS A 57 2.09 7.48 11.05
CA LYS A 57 2.10 6.08 11.52
C LYS A 57 3.23 5.83 12.51
N ASN A 58 4.21 6.75 12.60
CA ASN A 58 5.46 6.58 13.34
C ASN A 58 5.33 6.83 14.84
N ASN A 59 4.23 7.43 15.32
CA ASN A 59 4.06 7.71 16.74
C ASN A 59 3.70 6.45 17.58
N ASN A 60 3.57 5.27 16.94
CA ASN A 60 3.10 4.05 17.59
C ASN A 60 4.20 3.08 18.05
N ILE A 61 5.49 3.29 17.72
CA ILE A 61 6.54 2.34 18.12
C ILE A 61 6.72 2.33 19.64
N ASN A 62 6.64 3.50 20.28
CA ASN A 62 6.82 3.64 21.74
C ASN A 62 5.59 3.20 22.56
N HIS A 63 4.45 2.94 21.91
CA HIS A 63 3.20 2.55 22.56
C HIS A 63 2.87 1.06 22.40
N LEU A 64 3.74 0.28 21.74
CA LEU A 64 3.59 -1.17 21.69
C LEU A 64 3.93 -1.74 23.07
N PRO A 65 2.97 -2.32 23.82
CA PRO A 65 3.31 -3.07 25.01
C PRO A 65 4.13 -4.28 24.56
N LEU A 66 5.44 -4.19 24.73
CA LEU A 66 6.34 -5.30 24.45
C LEU A 66 5.99 -6.41 25.44
N CYS A 67 5.53 -7.55 24.93
CA CYS A 67 5.39 -8.78 25.73
C CYS A 67 6.75 -9.43 26.05
N ILE A 68 7.86 -8.81 25.60
CA ILE A 68 9.23 -9.30 25.71
C ILE A 68 10.10 -8.17 26.27
N ASP A 69 10.88 -8.50 27.29
CA ASP A 69 11.94 -7.64 27.83
C ASP A 69 13.17 -7.72 26.91
N ILE A 70 13.34 -6.70 26.06
CA ILE A 70 14.44 -6.63 25.07
C ILE A 70 15.80 -6.72 25.77
N GLY A 71 15.93 -6.20 26.99
CA GLY A 71 17.19 -6.22 27.75
C GLY A 71 17.63 -7.62 28.18
N LYS A 72 16.76 -8.63 28.08
CA LYS A 72 17.05 -10.03 28.40
C LYS A 72 17.36 -10.88 27.17
N LEU A 73 17.30 -10.30 25.97
CA LEU A 73 17.64 -11.02 24.75
C LEU A 73 19.16 -11.11 24.61
N THR A 74 19.66 -12.28 24.27
CA THR A 74 21.05 -12.41 23.82
C THR A 74 21.19 -11.78 22.43
N PRO A 75 22.38 -11.27 22.06
CA PRO A 75 22.62 -10.80 20.70
C PRO A 75 22.35 -11.92 19.69
N MET A 76 21.44 -11.66 18.75
CA MET A 76 21.04 -12.60 17.69
C MET A 76 21.05 -11.89 16.34
N THR A 77 21.40 -12.61 15.28
CA THR A 77 21.21 -12.14 13.91
C THR A 77 19.75 -12.37 13.52
N LEU A 78 19.04 -11.29 13.18
CA LEU A 78 17.63 -11.33 12.79
C LEU A 78 17.50 -10.97 11.30
N GLU A 79 16.86 -11.86 10.53
CA GLU A 79 16.41 -11.56 9.18
C GLU A 79 14.91 -11.25 9.21
N VAL A 80 14.50 -10.14 8.57
CA VAL A 80 13.10 -9.71 8.50
C VAL A 80 12.75 -9.43 7.05
N ASN A 81 11.68 -10.06 6.56
CA ASN A 81 11.12 -9.84 5.23
C ASN A 81 9.65 -9.40 5.37
N SER A 82 9.32 -8.21 4.85
CA SER A 82 7.96 -7.65 4.90
C SER A 82 7.00 -8.24 3.88
N GLY A 83 7.48 -8.97 2.87
CA GLY A 83 6.65 -9.58 1.82
C GLY A 83 5.79 -8.57 1.05
N ASN A 84 6.28 -7.35 0.79
CA ASN A 84 5.51 -6.22 0.22
C ASN A 84 4.41 -5.66 1.14
N GLY A 85 4.45 -5.97 2.44
CA GLY A 85 3.50 -5.48 3.43
C GLY A 85 3.81 -4.08 3.96
N CYS A 86 2.91 -3.53 4.76
CA CYS A 86 2.99 -2.16 5.30
C CYS A 86 4.04 -1.95 6.43
N ALA A 87 5.10 -2.77 6.51
CA ALA A 87 6.00 -2.86 7.67
C ALA A 87 7.27 -1.99 7.58
N TYR A 88 7.71 -1.59 6.38
CA TYR A 88 8.83 -0.67 6.16
C TYR A 88 8.36 0.70 5.68
N PRO A 89 9.24 1.73 5.63
CA PRO A 89 9.01 2.89 4.80
C PRO A 89 8.82 2.41 3.36
N VAL A 90 7.58 2.40 2.93
CA VAL A 90 7.16 2.08 1.58
C VAL A 90 6.65 3.36 0.94
N SER A 91 6.90 3.54 -0.35
CA SER A 91 6.29 4.63 -1.12
C SER A 91 4.76 4.53 -1.10
N GLY A 92 4.24 3.32 -0.87
CA GLY A 92 2.89 2.93 -1.24
C GLY A 92 2.78 2.69 -2.75
N GLU A 93 1.62 2.22 -3.21
CA GLU A 93 1.37 2.08 -4.65
C GLU A 93 1.16 3.47 -5.28
N ILE A 94 2.10 3.89 -6.12
CA ILE A 94 2.00 5.12 -6.91
C ILE A 94 1.52 4.76 -8.31
N ASN A 95 0.33 5.26 -8.66
CA ASN A 95 -0.24 5.08 -9.99
C ASN A 95 0.15 6.26 -10.90
N SER A 96 0.84 5.98 -12.00
CA SER A 96 1.19 6.97 -13.03
C SER A 96 0.48 6.63 -14.33
N ARG A 97 -0.32 7.56 -14.85
CA ARG A 97 -0.91 7.42 -16.19
C ARG A 97 0.18 7.69 -17.23
N VAL A 98 0.36 6.76 -18.16
CA VAL A 98 1.40 6.82 -19.19
C VAL A 98 0.81 6.46 -20.54
N SER A 99 1.25 7.12 -21.60
CA SER A 99 0.75 6.90 -22.97
C SER A 99 1.11 5.50 -23.51
N ALA A 100 2.30 5.00 -23.16
CA ALA A 100 2.84 3.72 -23.63
C ALA A 100 3.44 2.90 -22.45
N PRO A 101 2.61 2.16 -21.68
CA PRO A 101 3.09 1.40 -20.53
C PRO A 101 4.19 0.38 -20.86
N ASP A 102 4.05 -0.33 -21.98
CA ASP A 102 5.01 -1.37 -22.37
C ASP A 102 6.38 -0.76 -22.72
N ALA A 103 6.40 0.40 -23.39
CA ALA A 103 7.64 1.12 -23.71
C ALA A 103 8.36 1.63 -22.45
N VAL A 104 7.59 2.08 -21.44
CA VAL A 104 8.14 2.47 -20.14
C VAL A 104 8.75 1.26 -19.45
N LEU A 105 8.03 0.12 -19.38
CA LEU A 105 8.56 -1.10 -18.77
C LEU A 105 9.87 -1.54 -19.44
N THR A 106 9.92 -1.63 -20.78
CA THR A 106 11.14 -2.01 -21.51
C THR A 106 12.32 -1.08 -21.18
N ARG A 107 12.09 0.23 -21.13
CA ARG A 107 13.14 1.20 -20.80
C ARG A 107 13.63 1.06 -19.36
N ILE A 108 12.73 0.90 -18.39
CA ILE A 108 13.10 0.72 -16.99
C ILE A 108 13.84 -0.61 -16.80
N THR A 109 13.37 -1.70 -17.41
CA THR A 109 14.07 -3.00 -17.41
C THR A 109 15.50 -2.86 -17.92
N ALA A 110 15.72 -2.13 -19.01
CA ALA A 110 17.06 -1.91 -19.58
C ALA A 110 17.94 -1.01 -18.69
N ARG A 111 17.36 -0.02 -18.01
CA ARG A 111 18.11 0.93 -17.18
C ARG A 111 18.61 0.30 -15.87
N TYR A 112 17.82 -0.58 -15.27
CA TYR A 112 18.11 -1.17 -13.95
C TYR A 112 18.62 -2.62 -14.05
N GLN A 113 19.38 -2.95 -15.11
CA GLN A 113 19.98 -4.28 -15.31
C GLN A 113 21.11 -4.61 -14.32
N ASP A 114 21.61 -3.61 -13.62
CA ASP A 114 22.59 -3.74 -12.54
C ASP A 114 21.97 -4.26 -11.23
N GLY A 115 20.63 -4.27 -11.12
CA GLY A 115 19.90 -4.87 -10.01
C GLY A 115 19.46 -6.31 -10.29
N SER A 116 19.15 -7.07 -9.24
CA SER A 116 18.60 -8.42 -9.38
C SER A 116 17.16 -8.34 -9.88
N GLN A 117 16.89 -8.82 -11.09
CA GLN A 117 15.57 -8.70 -11.73
C GLN A 117 14.75 -9.99 -11.63
N ASN A 118 13.45 -9.84 -11.40
CA ASN A 118 12.46 -10.91 -11.43
C ASN A 118 11.19 -10.44 -12.15
N PHE A 119 10.58 -11.33 -12.94
CA PHE A 119 9.46 -11.02 -13.82
C PHE A 119 8.12 -11.68 -13.42
N ILE A 120 8.06 -12.33 -12.26
CA ILE A 120 6.82 -12.96 -11.75
C ILE A 120 5.68 -11.92 -11.61
N ASP A 121 5.99 -10.72 -11.11
CA ASP A 121 5.07 -9.58 -10.96
C ASP A 121 5.40 -8.47 -11.98
N GLU A 122 5.55 -8.83 -13.25
CA GLU A 122 6.04 -8.01 -14.36
C GLU A 122 7.50 -7.55 -14.22
N LEU A 123 7.80 -6.49 -13.46
CA LEU A 123 9.19 -6.09 -13.22
C LEU A 123 9.41 -5.83 -11.75
N SER A 124 10.19 -6.67 -11.10
CA SER A 124 10.75 -6.45 -9.77
C SER A 124 12.25 -6.33 -9.86
N VAL A 125 12.83 -5.30 -9.25
CA VAL A 125 14.28 -5.10 -9.18
C VAL A 125 14.70 -4.92 -7.73
N GLU A 126 15.70 -5.70 -7.30
CA GLU A 126 16.23 -5.69 -5.96
C GLU A 126 17.71 -5.27 -5.92
N TYR A 127 18.02 -4.34 -5.02
CA TYR A 127 19.36 -3.90 -4.65
C TYR A 127 19.61 -4.17 -3.17
N PRO A 128 20.87 -4.11 -2.68
CA PRO A 128 21.19 -4.36 -1.28
C PRO A 128 20.45 -3.45 -0.27
N THR A 129 20.10 -2.22 -0.68
CA THR A 129 19.53 -1.20 0.20
C THR A 129 18.07 -0.83 -0.11
N TRP A 130 17.58 -1.16 -1.30
CA TRP A 130 16.26 -0.78 -1.78
C TRP A 130 15.77 -1.72 -2.88
N ARG A 131 14.46 -1.71 -3.12
CA ARG A 131 13.85 -2.48 -4.20
C ARG A 131 12.64 -1.74 -4.74
N PHE A 132 12.28 -2.05 -5.97
CA PHE A 132 11.04 -1.56 -6.56
C PHE A 132 10.34 -2.62 -7.39
N ASN A 133 9.05 -2.44 -7.58
CA ASN A 133 8.22 -3.24 -8.47
C ASN A 133 7.36 -2.32 -9.35
N LEU A 134 7.33 -2.62 -10.65
CA LEU A 134 6.46 -2.00 -11.62
C LEU A 134 5.46 -3.02 -12.16
N ARG A 135 4.19 -2.61 -12.22
CA ARG A 135 3.11 -3.36 -12.87
C ARG A 135 2.26 -2.45 -13.73
N ARG A 136 2.03 -2.81 -14.98
CA ARG A 136 1.03 -2.18 -15.82
C ARG A 136 -0.37 -2.60 -15.37
N SER A 137 -1.34 -1.74 -15.63
CA SER A 137 -2.74 -2.09 -15.50
C SER A 137 -3.22 -2.78 -16.78
N ASN A 138 -3.91 -3.90 -16.63
CA ASN A 138 -4.51 -4.64 -17.76
C ASN A 138 -5.63 -3.88 -18.47
N THR A 139 -6.25 -2.90 -17.80
CA THR A 139 -7.49 -2.25 -18.27
C THR A 139 -7.36 -0.74 -18.43
N LYS A 140 -6.24 -0.15 -17.99
CA LYS A 140 -6.01 1.30 -18.04
C LYS A 140 -4.55 1.59 -18.43
N PRO A 141 -4.27 2.72 -19.08
CA PRO A 141 -2.91 3.11 -19.44
C PRO A 141 -2.17 3.66 -18.18
N VAL A 142 -1.95 2.79 -17.21
CA VAL A 142 -1.40 3.13 -15.89
C VAL A 142 -0.30 2.13 -15.54
N ILE A 143 0.80 2.64 -15.01
CA ILE A 143 1.84 1.87 -14.32
C ILE A 143 1.72 2.12 -12.83
N ARG A 144 1.74 1.03 -12.07
CA ARG A 144 1.81 0.98 -10.61
C ARG A 144 3.24 0.77 -10.20
N LEU A 145 3.73 1.64 -9.33
CA LEU A 145 5.05 1.59 -8.74
C LEU A 145 4.92 1.31 -7.24
N ASN A 146 5.67 0.33 -6.75
CA ASN A 146 5.84 0.08 -5.32
C ASN A 146 7.34 0.03 -4.99
N GLU A 147 7.78 0.81 -4.01
CA GLU A 147 9.18 0.91 -3.62
C GLU A 147 9.35 0.74 -2.11
N GLU A 148 10.46 0.13 -1.72
CA GLU A 148 10.82 -0.07 -0.33
C GLU A 148 12.30 0.14 -0.11
N THR A 149 12.66 0.74 1.03
CA THR A 149 14.05 0.88 1.50
C THR A 149 14.23 0.23 2.86
N ARG A 150 15.47 -0.10 3.20
CA ARG A 150 15.84 -0.58 4.55
C ARG A 150 15.87 0.55 5.57
N ALA A 151 14.69 1.06 5.93
CA ALA A 151 14.46 2.14 6.88
C ALA A 151 15.03 3.53 6.50
N ASP A 152 15.51 3.70 5.27
CA ASP A 152 16.08 4.97 4.78
C ASP A 152 15.03 5.79 4.01
N LYS A 153 14.50 6.83 4.65
CA LYS A 153 13.46 7.69 4.08
C LYS A 153 13.98 8.66 3.03
N GLU A 154 15.23 9.10 3.15
CA GLU A 154 15.84 10.02 2.20
C GLU A 154 16.14 9.29 0.90
N LEU A 155 16.71 8.09 1.00
CA LEU A 155 16.89 7.19 -0.14
C LEU A 155 15.55 6.85 -0.81
N LEU A 156 14.50 6.58 -0.03
CA LEU A 156 13.17 6.29 -0.57
C LEU A 156 12.67 7.48 -1.39
N LYS A 157 12.74 8.70 -0.85
CA LYS A 157 12.33 9.91 -1.56
C LYS A 157 13.15 10.12 -2.83
N GLN A 158 14.48 10.00 -2.74
CA GLN A 158 15.38 10.18 -3.88
C GLN A 158 15.06 9.21 -5.01
N LYS A 159 14.86 7.92 -4.67
CA LYS A 159 14.59 6.88 -5.66
C LYS A 159 13.18 6.96 -6.23
N SER A 160 12.19 7.33 -5.41
CA SER A 160 10.84 7.65 -5.90
C SER A 160 10.85 8.81 -6.89
N ASP A 161 11.55 9.91 -6.58
CA ASP A 161 11.63 11.06 -7.47
C ASP A 161 12.33 10.68 -8.80
N GLU A 162 13.43 9.93 -8.74
CA GLU A 162 14.16 9.42 -9.91
C GLU A 162 13.28 8.51 -10.79
N LEU A 163 12.63 7.50 -10.20
CA LEU A 163 11.79 6.54 -10.94
C LEU A 163 10.55 7.21 -11.51
N LEU A 164 9.90 8.09 -10.76
CA LEU A 164 8.71 8.79 -11.24
C LEU A 164 9.03 9.74 -12.39
N GLU A 165 10.17 10.41 -12.36
CA GLU A 165 10.64 11.22 -13.48
C GLU A 165 10.82 10.35 -14.74
N GLN A 166 11.48 9.21 -14.59
CA GLN A 166 11.68 8.26 -15.69
C GLN A 166 10.34 7.70 -16.22
N ILE A 167 9.36 7.43 -15.35
CA ILE A 167 8.05 6.88 -15.74
C ILE A 167 7.18 7.93 -16.42
N ARG A 168 7.22 9.20 -15.98
CA ARG A 168 6.29 10.25 -16.40
C ARG A 168 6.79 11.10 -17.55
N ASN A 169 8.11 11.24 -17.75
CA ASN A 169 8.68 11.98 -18.88
C ASN A 169 8.72 11.14 -20.17
N SER A 170 7.66 10.34 -20.42
CA SER A 170 7.53 9.41 -21.55
C SER A 170 6.35 9.74 -22.45
#